data_AF-I8XL04-F1
#
_entry.id   AF-I8XL04-F1
#
_cell.length_a   1.000
_cell.length_b   1.000
_cell.length_c   1.000
_cell.angle_alpha   90.00
_cell.angle_beta   90.00
_cell.angle_gamma   90.00
#
_symmetry.space_group_name_H-M   'P 1'
#
loop_
_entity.id
_entity.type
_entity.pdbx_description
1 polymer ?
#
loop_
_entity_poly.entity_id
_entity_poly.type
_entity_poly.pdbx_seq_one_letter_code
_entity_poly.pdbx_strand_id
1 'polypeptide(L)'
;MKKNLFVLCLLLCTTTLVRAQFGGKGAGTDSDPYQITNADELFEVRNDLLASYKLMNDVDLEQWIEEDNPTQGWSPIGNTDTPFQGTFDGNNKVIKGLYIKRTTMDNVGLFGHVLQTTIKNLALLAPIVTGNDNVGALVGSAPLVTYNNSKGEHCNIENIVVFGGVVSGINCVGGIVGSLNVSIYVPGVTTAGIIGCYSSSVINAKGTKCGGICGSANGYVSTNNWGVTNYGYSCKVSIRDNSFMGKVQGKSYVGGILGELTRLGNLSYCECLQNIVVGGIIGEEHVSGIAGNFISDGSTLLKYNVSMADTISAFSSSPYRIVDNEWPNNFAYSGTKAFANGKSVTLEDNNYNGTAYGLKTLKKQSTYEGMEFDFSNQWTIVEGETFPYNKRQSAPPTVTSFTAGNKGSISGTATGNGGVYVMVGNDIYESYILDNKWSVTLGAISKGTMVKVMTRYAGLMPSIFVTAVATSGSGDTPEILKGDANGDGSVDTVDAVAIVNHILGKSSVSFVEANADLNGDGQVSVDDAVATVQLILDKQ
;
A
#
# COMPACT_ATOMS: atom_id res chain seq x y z
N MET A 1 0.36 -21.60 -31.19
CA MET A 1 1.21 -22.57 -31.92
C MET A 1 2.57 -22.67 -31.25
N LYS A 2 2.83 -23.75 -30.50
CA LYS A 2 4.15 -24.37 -30.19
C LYS A 2 3.84 -25.72 -29.52
N LYS A 3 3.56 -26.72 -30.36
CA LYS A 3 4.37 -27.92 -30.65
C LYS A 3 4.19 -29.05 -29.62
N ASN A 4 3.20 -29.89 -29.92
CA ASN A 4 3.14 -31.29 -29.50
C ASN A 4 4.41 -32.03 -29.98
N LEU A 5 5.08 -32.77 -29.10
CA LEU A 5 5.86 -33.94 -29.50
C LEU A 5 5.78 -35.02 -28.41
N PHE A 6 5.01 -36.05 -28.73
CA PHE A 6 4.99 -37.34 -28.05
C PHE A 6 6.14 -38.18 -28.61
N VAL A 7 7.08 -38.63 -27.78
CA VAL A 7 7.85 -39.86 -28.02
C VAL A 7 8.06 -40.58 -26.68
N LEU A 8 7.59 -41.83 -26.66
CA LEU A 8 7.60 -42.80 -25.56
C LEU A 8 8.84 -43.69 -25.71
N CYS A 9 9.66 -43.84 -24.67
CA CYS A 9 10.53 -45.02 -24.50
C CYS A 9 10.90 -45.26 -23.01
N LEU A 10 10.89 -46.53 -22.63
CA LEU A 10 10.65 -47.13 -21.31
C LEU A 10 11.79 -47.05 -20.26
N LEU A 11 11.35 -46.87 -19.00
CA LEU A 11 11.76 -47.44 -17.70
C LEU A 11 13.26 -47.60 -17.32
N LEU A 12 13.66 -46.80 -16.33
CA LEU A 12 14.25 -47.29 -15.06
C LEU A 12 13.65 -46.45 -13.91
N CYS A 13 12.79 -47.10 -13.13
CA CYS A 13 11.92 -46.49 -12.14
C CYS A 13 12.66 -46.33 -10.81
N THR A 14 13.21 -45.13 -10.57
CA THR A 14 13.23 -44.55 -9.22
C THR A 14 12.29 -43.37 -9.27
N THR A 15 11.17 -43.44 -8.56
CA THR A 15 10.19 -42.36 -8.47
C THR A 15 10.76 -41.19 -7.67
N THR A 16 11.68 -40.42 -8.26
CA THR A 16 11.82 -39.02 -7.89
C THR A 16 10.64 -38.30 -8.53
N LEU A 17 9.68 -37.88 -7.71
CA LEU A 17 8.73 -36.84 -8.11
C LEU A 17 9.57 -35.68 -8.66
N VAL A 18 9.54 -35.48 -9.98
CA VAL A 18 10.06 -34.25 -10.58
C VAL A 18 9.07 -33.18 -10.16
N ARG A 19 9.29 -32.58 -8.99
CA ARG A 19 8.68 -31.29 -8.66
C ARG A 19 9.08 -30.33 -9.77
N ALA A 20 8.12 -29.60 -10.35
CA ALA A 20 8.43 -28.50 -11.25
C ALA A 20 9.42 -27.58 -10.52
N GLN A 21 10.65 -27.54 -11.03
CA GLN A 21 11.75 -26.82 -10.40
C GLN A 21 11.49 -25.33 -10.54
N PHE A 22 11.73 -24.57 -9.46
CA PHE A 22 11.81 -23.12 -9.52
C PHE A 22 12.96 -22.73 -10.48
N GLY A 23 12.68 -21.91 -11.48
CA GLY A 23 13.60 -21.53 -12.56
C GLY A 23 14.69 -20.56 -12.11
N GLY A 24 14.50 -19.89 -10.96
CA GLY A 24 15.46 -18.95 -10.38
C GLY A 24 16.53 -19.61 -9.49
N LYS A 25 17.24 -18.77 -8.72
CA LYS A 25 18.30 -19.21 -7.79
C LYS A 25 17.73 -19.60 -6.42
N GLY A 26 18.53 -20.34 -5.64
CA GLY A 26 18.24 -20.74 -4.26
C GLY A 26 17.66 -22.15 -4.15
N ALA A 27 17.67 -22.70 -2.95
CA ALA A 27 17.18 -24.05 -2.64
C ALA A 27 15.76 -24.08 -2.03
N GLY A 28 15.12 -22.92 -1.84
CA GLY A 28 13.80 -22.80 -1.22
C GLY A 28 13.80 -23.03 0.30
N THR A 29 14.95 -22.94 0.94
CA THR A 29 15.10 -23.08 2.40
C THR A 29 15.19 -21.72 3.08
N ASP A 30 15.01 -21.64 4.41
CA ASP A 30 15.12 -20.36 5.14
C ASP A 30 16.51 -19.71 5.00
N SER A 31 17.57 -20.51 4.96
CA SER A 31 18.96 -20.03 4.78
C SER A 31 19.33 -19.74 3.33
N ASP A 32 18.60 -20.31 2.37
CA ASP A 32 18.84 -20.16 0.93
C ASP A 32 17.48 -20.15 0.20
N PRO A 33 16.73 -19.04 0.31
CA PRO A 33 15.39 -18.93 -0.25
C PRO A 33 15.43 -18.85 -1.77
N TYR A 34 14.36 -19.28 -2.41
CA TYR A 34 14.16 -19.06 -3.83
C TYR A 34 14.12 -17.56 -4.14
N GLN A 35 14.97 -17.12 -5.06
CA GLN A 35 15.17 -15.72 -5.43
C GLN A 35 14.29 -15.37 -6.63
N ILE A 36 13.34 -14.46 -6.42
CA ILE A 36 12.40 -14.00 -7.45
C ILE A 36 12.89 -12.66 -8.02
N THR A 37 13.06 -12.61 -9.32
CA THR A 37 13.58 -11.47 -10.10
C THR A 37 12.60 -10.98 -11.16
N ASN A 38 11.57 -11.77 -11.49
CA ASN A 38 10.59 -11.49 -12.54
C ASN A 38 9.22 -12.13 -12.25
N ALA A 39 8.25 -11.87 -13.13
CA ALA A 39 6.87 -12.33 -12.98
C ALA A 39 6.69 -13.85 -13.13
N ASP A 40 7.47 -14.51 -14.00
CA ASP A 40 7.43 -15.96 -14.16
C ASP A 40 7.90 -16.69 -12.90
N GLU A 41 9.01 -16.24 -12.29
CA GLU A 41 9.49 -16.77 -11.02
C GLU A 41 8.50 -16.52 -9.88
N LEU A 42 7.83 -15.35 -9.85
CA LEU A 42 6.73 -15.14 -8.91
C LEU A 42 5.56 -16.09 -9.18
N PHE A 43 5.32 -16.43 -10.46
CA PHE A 43 4.29 -17.38 -10.82
C PHE A 43 4.62 -18.81 -10.33
N GLU A 44 5.89 -19.18 -10.38
CA GLU A 44 6.43 -20.48 -9.95
C GLU A 44 6.36 -20.73 -8.44
N VAL A 45 6.06 -19.73 -7.61
CA VAL A 45 5.80 -19.91 -6.16
C VAL A 45 4.77 -21.02 -5.90
N ARG A 46 3.84 -21.22 -6.84
CA ARG A 46 2.81 -22.28 -6.80
C ARG A 46 3.38 -23.70 -6.86
N ASN A 47 4.59 -23.87 -7.38
CA ASN A 47 5.23 -25.17 -7.53
C ASN A 47 5.74 -25.73 -6.19
N ASP A 48 6.05 -24.84 -5.25
CA ASP A 48 6.47 -25.21 -3.90
C ASP A 48 5.92 -24.25 -2.83
N LEU A 49 4.67 -24.46 -2.44
CA LEU A 49 3.98 -23.65 -1.45
C LEU A 49 4.56 -23.73 -0.02
N LEU A 50 5.55 -24.60 0.23
CA LEU A 50 6.21 -24.77 1.53
C LEU A 50 7.60 -24.11 1.59
N ALA A 51 8.13 -23.66 0.46
CA ALA A 51 9.47 -23.10 0.36
C ALA A 51 9.53 -21.64 0.84
N SER A 52 10.74 -21.18 1.13
CA SER A 52 11.03 -19.80 1.46
C SER A 52 11.44 -19.02 0.22
N TYR A 53 10.87 -17.83 0.05
CA TYR A 53 11.01 -16.98 -1.13
C TYR A 53 11.49 -15.58 -0.76
N LYS A 54 12.29 -14.98 -1.64
CA LYS A 54 12.79 -13.62 -1.49
C LYS A 54 12.79 -12.87 -2.81
N LEU A 55 12.19 -11.67 -2.83
CA LEU A 55 12.31 -10.79 -4.00
C LEU A 55 13.72 -10.20 -4.08
N MET A 56 14.31 -10.22 -5.27
CA MET A 56 15.61 -9.61 -5.56
C MET A 56 15.45 -8.33 -6.38
N ASN A 57 14.38 -8.24 -7.18
CA ASN A 57 14.01 -7.09 -7.98
C ASN A 57 12.56 -6.67 -7.70
N ASP A 58 12.21 -5.48 -8.17
CA ASP A 58 10.80 -5.15 -8.37
C ASP A 58 10.24 -6.01 -9.49
N VAL A 59 8.97 -6.37 -9.38
CA VAL A 59 8.28 -7.23 -10.34
C VAL A 59 7.11 -6.46 -10.94
N ASP A 60 7.09 -6.38 -12.26
CA ASP A 60 5.97 -5.84 -13.01
C ASP A 60 5.14 -7.00 -13.57
N LEU A 61 3.85 -7.02 -13.26
CA LEU A 61 2.92 -8.05 -13.70
C LEU A 61 2.09 -7.65 -14.91
N GLU A 62 2.16 -6.41 -15.38
CA GLU A 62 1.26 -5.89 -16.42
C GLU A 62 1.38 -6.70 -17.72
N GLN A 63 2.59 -6.74 -18.30
CA GLN A 63 2.85 -7.50 -19.52
C GLN A 63 2.54 -9.00 -19.35
N TRP A 64 2.92 -9.57 -18.20
CA TRP A 64 2.67 -10.99 -17.92
C TRP A 64 1.17 -11.31 -17.90
N ILE A 65 0.36 -10.45 -17.27
CA ILE A 65 -1.09 -10.60 -17.20
C ILE A 65 -1.74 -10.41 -18.58
N GLU A 66 -1.28 -9.44 -19.37
CA GLU A 66 -1.78 -9.20 -20.72
C GLU A 66 -1.59 -10.43 -21.62
N GLU A 67 -0.47 -11.13 -21.47
CA GLU A 67 -0.12 -12.32 -22.26
C GLU A 67 -0.83 -13.59 -21.76
N ASP A 68 -0.97 -13.81 -20.45
CA ASP A 68 -1.50 -15.05 -19.87
C ASP A 68 -3.02 -15.02 -19.62
N ASN A 69 -3.53 -13.98 -18.97
CA ASN A 69 -4.95 -13.90 -18.60
C ASN A 69 -5.48 -12.46 -18.51
N PRO A 70 -5.66 -11.77 -19.65
CA PRO A 70 -6.04 -10.34 -19.68
C PRO A 70 -7.44 -10.06 -19.13
N THR A 71 -8.29 -11.08 -18.99
CA THR A 71 -9.69 -10.90 -18.56
C THR A 71 -9.89 -11.05 -17.04
N GLN A 72 -9.23 -12.02 -16.42
CA GLN A 72 -9.34 -12.28 -14.98
C GLN A 72 -8.10 -11.83 -14.21
N GLY A 73 -6.99 -11.55 -14.90
CA GLY A 73 -5.74 -11.19 -14.29
C GLY A 73 -5.07 -12.35 -13.55
N TRP A 74 -4.25 -11.98 -12.57
CA TRP A 74 -3.49 -12.89 -11.74
C TRP A 74 -4.38 -13.94 -11.08
N SER A 75 -3.93 -15.19 -11.10
CA SER A 75 -4.56 -16.27 -10.33
C SER A 75 -3.99 -16.26 -8.91
N PRO A 76 -4.76 -16.20 -7.82
CA PRO A 76 -4.19 -16.13 -6.48
C PRO A 76 -3.20 -17.28 -6.15
N ILE A 77 -2.14 -17.00 -5.38
CA ILE A 77 -1.22 -18.04 -4.88
C ILE A 77 -1.86 -18.73 -3.68
N GLY A 78 -1.97 -20.05 -3.74
CA GLY A 78 -2.58 -20.87 -2.70
C GLY A 78 -4.10 -20.76 -2.64
N ASN A 79 -4.74 -21.84 -2.18
CA ASN A 79 -6.19 -21.93 -1.97
C ASN A 79 -6.49 -22.74 -0.69
N THR A 80 -7.76 -22.95 -0.37
CA THR A 80 -8.17 -23.68 0.84
C THR A 80 -7.61 -25.10 0.91
N ASP A 81 -7.48 -25.79 -0.22
CA ASP A 81 -6.97 -27.17 -0.29
C ASP A 81 -5.44 -27.23 -0.26
N THR A 82 -4.78 -26.21 -0.83
CA THR A 82 -3.34 -26.08 -0.98
C THR A 82 -2.89 -24.69 -0.55
N PRO A 83 -2.86 -24.39 0.76
CA PRO A 83 -2.45 -23.09 1.25
C PRO A 83 -0.96 -22.84 1.04
N PHE A 84 -0.59 -21.57 0.84
CA PHE A 84 0.80 -21.15 0.98
C PHE A 84 1.21 -21.19 2.46
N GLN A 85 2.27 -21.93 2.76
CA GLN A 85 2.79 -22.21 4.11
C GLN A 85 4.28 -21.90 4.26
N GLY A 86 4.94 -21.52 3.17
CA GLY A 86 6.32 -21.09 3.16
C GLY A 86 6.51 -19.70 3.77
N THR A 87 7.67 -19.09 3.55
CA THR A 87 7.91 -17.68 3.91
C THR A 87 8.08 -16.83 2.66
N PHE A 88 7.63 -15.57 2.72
CA PHE A 88 7.80 -14.64 1.60
C PHE A 88 8.38 -13.31 2.11
N ASP A 89 9.64 -13.06 1.79
CA ASP A 89 10.32 -11.79 2.07
C ASP A 89 10.37 -10.93 0.80
N GLY A 90 9.53 -9.90 0.76
CA GLY A 90 9.54 -8.91 -0.31
C GLY A 90 10.82 -8.10 -0.37
N ASN A 91 11.70 -8.14 0.64
CA ASN A 91 13.02 -7.51 0.62
C ASN A 91 12.98 -6.01 0.23
N ASN A 92 11.93 -5.31 0.69
CA ASN A 92 11.58 -3.91 0.36
C ASN A 92 11.40 -3.64 -1.15
N LYS A 93 11.06 -4.67 -1.93
CA LYS A 93 10.73 -4.59 -3.35
C LYS A 93 9.25 -4.32 -3.58
N VAL A 94 8.95 -3.88 -4.79
CA VAL A 94 7.61 -3.52 -5.25
C VAL A 94 7.11 -4.57 -6.23
N ILE A 95 5.84 -4.94 -6.11
CA ILE A 95 5.08 -5.58 -7.17
C ILE A 95 4.10 -4.53 -7.73
N LYS A 96 4.14 -4.32 -9.05
CA LYS A 96 3.23 -3.41 -9.77
C LYS A 96 2.47 -4.16 -10.87
N GLY A 97 1.42 -3.53 -11.40
CA GLY A 97 0.57 -4.13 -12.45
C GLY A 97 -0.35 -5.24 -11.93
N LEU A 98 -0.52 -5.41 -10.61
CA LEU A 98 -1.37 -6.46 -10.06
C LEU A 98 -2.85 -6.18 -10.36
N TYR A 99 -3.43 -6.98 -11.27
CA TYR A 99 -4.85 -6.99 -11.59
C TYR A 99 -5.45 -8.37 -11.28
N ILE A 100 -6.57 -8.41 -10.55
CA ILE A 100 -7.36 -9.62 -10.29
C ILE A 100 -8.85 -9.28 -10.40
N LYS A 101 -9.58 -9.97 -11.29
CA LYS A 101 -11.03 -9.83 -11.46
C LYS A 101 -11.71 -11.20 -11.41
N ARG A 102 -12.07 -11.62 -10.20
CA ARG A 102 -12.69 -12.92 -9.90
C ARG A 102 -13.93 -12.74 -9.01
N THR A 103 -14.95 -12.08 -9.55
CA THR A 103 -16.14 -11.58 -8.81
C THR A 103 -16.98 -12.65 -8.09
N THR A 104 -16.76 -13.93 -8.37
CA THR A 104 -17.47 -15.07 -7.76
C THR A 104 -16.56 -15.96 -6.91
N MET A 105 -15.27 -15.62 -6.81
CA MET A 105 -14.28 -16.41 -6.08
C MET A 105 -14.05 -15.78 -4.71
N ASP A 106 -14.02 -16.61 -3.67
CA ASP A 106 -13.62 -16.22 -2.33
C ASP A 106 -12.10 -16.34 -2.17
N ASN A 107 -11.54 -15.70 -1.14
CA ASN A 107 -10.12 -15.74 -0.80
C ASN A 107 -9.27 -15.19 -1.94
N VAL A 108 -9.41 -13.88 -2.20
CA VAL A 108 -8.80 -13.20 -3.34
C VAL A 108 -7.78 -12.17 -2.87
N GLY A 109 -6.56 -12.30 -3.40
CA GLY A 109 -5.41 -11.41 -3.24
C GLY A 109 -4.23 -11.94 -4.04
N LEU A 110 -3.06 -11.31 -3.95
CA LEU A 110 -1.82 -11.90 -4.53
C LEU A 110 -1.65 -13.34 -4.04
N PHE A 111 -1.86 -13.55 -2.74
CA PHE A 111 -2.08 -14.83 -2.09
C PHE A 111 -3.57 -14.99 -1.82
N GLY A 112 -4.17 -16.08 -2.33
CA GLY A 112 -5.58 -16.35 -2.07
C GLY A 112 -5.77 -16.81 -0.64
N HIS A 113 -5.02 -17.85 -0.28
CA HIS A 113 -5.12 -18.50 1.01
C HIS A 113 -3.74 -18.89 1.54
N VAL A 114 -3.42 -18.44 2.75
CA VAL A 114 -2.16 -18.71 3.44
C VAL A 114 -2.41 -19.39 4.77
N LEU A 115 -1.45 -20.17 5.26
CA LEU A 115 -1.54 -20.86 6.55
C LEU A 115 -0.17 -20.86 7.20
N GLN A 116 -0.09 -20.51 8.49
CA GLN A 116 1.14 -20.66 9.29
C GLN A 116 2.40 -20.03 8.65
N THR A 117 2.26 -18.82 8.10
CA THR A 117 3.28 -18.18 7.28
C THR A 117 3.76 -16.85 7.87
N THR A 118 4.89 -16.36 7.36
CA THR A 118 5.27 -14.95 7.44
C THR A 118 5.41 -14.37 6.03
N ILE A 119 4.65 -13.31 5.74
CA ILE A 119 4.81 -12.48 4.54
C ILE A 119 5.23 -11.08 4.99
N LYS A 120 6.36 -10.58 4.49
CA LYS A 120 6.93 -9.32 4.98
C LYS A 120 7.65 -8.47 3.96
N ASN A 121 7.85 -7.19 4.30
CA ASN A 121 8.73 -6.24 3.60
C ASN A 121 8.41 -6.09 2.11
N LEU A 122 7.13 -5.95 1.77
CA LEU A 122 6.66 -5.94 0.38
C LEU A 122 5.79 -4.71 0.14
N ALA A 123 5.96 -4.10 -1.04
CA ALA A 123 5.06 -3.06 -1.51
C ALA A 123 4.23 -3.52 -2.71
N LEU A 124 2.93 -3.20 -2.73
CA LEU A 124 2.05 -3.34 -3.88
C LEU A 124 1.69 -1.95 -4.41
N LEU A 125 2.01 -1.69 -5.67
CA LEU A 125 1.74 -0.41 -6.33
C LEU A 125 0.44 -0.49 -7.15
N ALA A 126 -0.55 0.30 -6.73
CA ALA A 126 -1.87 0.45 -7.31
C ALA A 126 -2.58 -0.86 -7.70
N PRO A 127 -2.66 -1.86 -6.79
CA PRO A 127 -3.30 -3.13 -7.13
C PRO A 127 -4.80 -2.93 -7.37
N ILE A 128 -5.35 -3.63 -8.36
CA ILE A 128 -6.80 -3.67 -8.64
C ILE A 128 -7.27 -5.10 -8.37
N VAL A 129 -7.98 -5.30 -7.26
CA VAL A 129 -8.39 -6.63 -6.80
C VAL A 129 -9.90 -6.66 -6.59
N THR A 130 -10.58 -7.55 -7.30
CA THR A 130 -12.03 -7.79 -7.16
C THR A 130 -12.29 -9.27 -6.92
N GLY A 131 -12.91 -9.58 -5.78
CA GLY A 131 -13.33 -10.92 -5.39
C GLY A 131 -14.79 -10.97 -4.92
N ASN A 132 -15.19 -12.09 -4.33
CA ASN A 132 -16.46 -12.26 -3.63
C ASN A 132 -16.27 -12.03 -2.12
N ASP A 133 -15.95 -13.06 -1.32
CA ASP A 133 -15.65 -12.91 0.11
C ASP A 133 -14.14 -13.08 0.41
N ASN A 134 -13.69 -12.52 1.54
CA ASN A 134 -12.29 -12.54 1.98
C ASN A 134 -11.35 -11.97 0.91
N VAL A 135 -11.41 -10.65 0.72
CA VAL A 135 -10.66 -9.96 -0.33
C VAL A 135 -9.66 -9.00 0.29
N GLY A 136 -8.39 -9.18 -0.05
CA GLY A 136 -7.30 -8.27 0.32
C GLY A 136 -6.37 -8.04 -0.86
N ALA A 137 -5.68 -6.90 -0.94
CA ALA A 137 -4.71 -6.70 -2.02
C ALA A 137 -3.58 -7.75 -1.97
N LEU A 138 -3.11 -8.06 -0.76
CA LEU A 138 -2.05 -9.05 -0.55
C LEU A 138 -2.60 -10.44 -0.25
N VAL A 139 -3.48 -10.57 0.75
CA VAL A 139 -3.99 -11.87 1.21
C VAL A 139 -5.51 -11.87 1.25
N GLY A 140 -6.13 -12.87 0.62
CA GLY A 140 -7.57 -13.10 0.78
C GLY A 140 -7.90 -13.59 2.19
N SER A 141 -7.40 -14.77 2.55
CA SER A 141 -7.60 -15.39 3.86
C SER A 141 -6.31 -15.95 4.46
N ALA A 142 -6.10 -15.68 5.73
CA ALA A 142 -4.92 -16.04 6.50
C ALA A 142 -5.30 -16.80 7.78
N PRO A 143 -5.86 -18.01 7.68
CA PRO A 143 -6.10 -18.80 8.88
C PRO A 143 -4.80 -19.22 9.57
N LEU A 144 -4.88 -19.37 10.88
CA LEU A 144 -3.90 -20.06 11.71
C LEU A 144 -4.62 -21.17 12.44
N VAL A 145 -4.48 -22.40 11.93
CA VAL A 145 -5.09 -23.58 12.53
C VAL A 145 -4.02 -24.51 13.05
N THR A 146 -4.01 -24.82 14.35
CA THR A 146 -3.04 -25.75 14.93
C THR A 146 -3.67 -27.10 15.24
N TYR A 147 -3.12 -28.15 14.62
CA TYR A 147 -3.35 -29.56 14.96
C TYR A 147 -2.05 -30.21 15.47
N ASN A 148 -2.14 -31.45 16.00
CA ASN A 148 -0.96 -32.22 16.41
C ASN A 148 0.04 -32.30 15.23
N ASN A 149 1.30 -31.93 15.47
CA ASN A 149 2.41 -31.86 14.48
C ASN A 149 2.37 -30.68 13.49
N SER A 150 1.74 -29.55 13.83
CA SER A 150 1.84 -28.31 13.05
C SER A 150 3.27 -27.77 13.01
N LYS A 151 3.78 -27.38 11.83
CA LYS A 151 5.14 -26.84 11.66
C LYS A 151 5.29 -25.35 12.02
N GLY A 152 4.19 -24.63 12.20
CA GLY A 152 4.21 -23.20 12.52
C GLY A 152 3.18 -22.81 13.57
N GLU A 153 3.57 -21.92 14.47
CA GLU A 153 2.73 -21.37 15.55
C GLU A 153 2.32 -19.92 15.27
N HIS A 154 2.54 -19.42 14.05
CA HIS A 154 2.27 -18.02 13.72
C HIS A 154 1.74 -17.76 12.31
N CYS A 155 1.00 -16.67 12.14
CA CYS A 155 0.58 -16.15 10.84
C CYS A 155 0.73 -14.63 10.82
N ASN A 156 1.84 -14.14 10.29
CA ASN A 156 2.23 -12.72 10.40
C ASN A 156 2.34 -12.06 9.03
N ILE A 157 1.68 -10.91 8.89
CA ILE A 157 1.75 -10.02 7.74
C ILE A 157 2.41 -8.72 8.22
N GLU A 158 3.65 -8.48 7.82
CA GLU A 158 4.51 -7.48 8.45
C GLU A 158 5.11 -6.49 7.45
N ASN A 159 5.07 -5.19 7.77
CA ASN A 159 5.73 -4.17 6.96
C ASN A 159 5.30 -4.23 5.48
N ILE A 160 3.99 -4.30 5.25
CA ILE A 160 3.41 -4.28 3.91
C ILE A 160 2.98 -2.86 3.56
N VAL A 161 3.29 -2.40 2.35
CA VAL A 161 2.88 -1.09 1.84
C VAL A 161 1.97 -1.28 0.63
N VAL A 162 0.69 -0.98 0.74
CA VAL A 162 -0.22 -0.92 -0.41
C VAL A 162 -0.47 0.54 -0.79
N PHE A 163 0.06 0.94 -1.94
CA PHE A 163 -0.02 2.32 -2.39
C PHE A 163 -1.08 2.48 -3.47
N GLY A 164 -2.16 3.19 -3.17
CA GLY A 164 -3.30 3.37 -4.08
C GLY A 164 -4.01 2.06 -4.41
N GLY A 165 -4.61 2.02 -5.60
CA GLY A 165 -5.37 0.87 -6.07
C GLY A 165 -6.78 0.75 -5.48
N VAL A 166 -7.48 -0.31 -5.87
CA VAL A 166 -8.88 -0.57 -5.51
C VAL A 166 -9.03 -2.02 -5.09
N VAL A 167 -9.59 -2.24 -3.90
CA VAL A 167 -9.94 -3.58 -3.39
C VAL A 167 -11.45 -3.66 -3.23
N SER A 168 -12.09 -4.60 -3.92
CA SER A 168 -13.55 -4.72 -3.99
C SER A 168 -14.04 -6.14 -3.70
N GLY A 169 -15.08 -6.27 -2.88
CA GLY A 169 -15.71 -7.55 -2.55
C GLY A 169 -17.10 -7.39 -1.91
N ILE A 170 -17.61 -8.46 -1.33
CA ILE A 170 -18.87 -8.49 -0.59
C ILE A 170 -18.57 -8.47 0.92
N ASN A 171 -18.08 -9.56 1.50
CA ASN A 171 -17.75 -9.63 2.92
C ASN A 171 -16.25 -9.77 3.17
N CYS A 172 -15.79 -9.32 4.34
CA CYS A 172 -14.40 -9.41 4.78
C CYS A 172 -13.44 -8.80 3.74
N VAL A 173 -13.59 -7.50 3.50
CA VAL A 173 -12.76 -6.76 2.55
C VAL A 173 -11.78 -5.88 3.32
N GLY A 174 -10.49 -6.11 3.12
CA GLY A 174 -9.40 -5.35 3.71
C GLY A 174 -8.48 -4.75 2.66
N GLY A 175 -7.83 -3.63 2.93
CA GLY A 175 -6.82 -3.10 1.99
C GLY A 175 -5.61 -4.03 1.81
N ILE A 176 -5.29 -4.84 2.82
CA ILE A 176 -4.15 -5.76 2.80
C ILE A 176 -4.62 -7.20 2.95
N VAL A 177 -5.43 -7.47 3.96
CA VAL A 177 -5.88 -8.83 4.32
C VAL A 177 -7.41 -8.87 4.38
N GLY A 178 -8.06 -9.76 3.64
CA GLY A 178 -9.50 -9.95 3.74
C GLY A 178 -9.91 -10.48 5.12
N SER A 179 -9.36 -11.63 5.51
CA SER A 179 -9.62 -12.25 6.81
C SER A 179 -8.38 -12.87 7.46
N LEU A 180 -8.22 -12.65 8.76
CA LEU A 180 -7.20 -13.26 9.63
C LEU A 180 -7.89 -14.05 10.75
N ASN A 181 -7.91 -15.37 10.68
CA ASN A 181 -8.66 -16.20 11.63
C ASN A 181 -7.76 -17.18 12.36
N VAL A 182 -7.65 -17.08 13.68
CA VAL A 182 -6.90 -18.04 14.50
C VAL A 182 -7.85 -19.06 15.12
N SER A 183 -7.51 -20.34 15.03
CA SER A 183 -8.24 -21.45 15.65
C SER A 183 -7.24 -22.45 16.26
N ILE A 184 -7.18 -22.51 17.59
CA ILE A 184 -6.30 -23.43 18.32
C ILE A 184 -7.05 -24.68 18.76
N TYR A 185 -6.46 -25.86 18.48
CA TYR A 185 -6.91 -27.17 18.94
C TYR A 185 -5.87 -27.98 19.75
N VAL A 186 -4.66 -27.45 19.95
CA VAL A 186 -3.58 -28.11 20.72
C VAL A 186 -2.90 -27.13 21.68
N PRO A 187 -2.26 -27.61 22.78
CA PRO A 187 -1.52 -26.72 23.67
C PRO A 187 -0.37 -26.03 22.93
N GLY A 188 -0.20 -24.73 23.16
CA GLY A 188 0.79 -23.86 22.56
C GLY A 188 0.36 -22.39 22.63
N VAL A 189 1.34 -21.48 22.52
CA VAL A 189 1.08 -20.05 22.33
C VAL A 189 1.20 -19.75 20.85
N THR A 190 0.11 -19.34 20.22
CA THR A 190 0.15 -18.94 18.80
C THR A 190 -0.05 -17.45 18.63
N THR A 191 0.59 -16.89 17.60
CA THR A 191 0.51 -15.45 17.33
C THR A 191 0.12 -15.20 15.88
N ALA A 192 -0.88 -14.37 15.66
CA ALA A 192 -1.20 -13.89 14.33
C ALA A 192 -1.26 -12.37 14.36
N GLY A 193 -0.79 -11.73 13.32
CA GLY A 193 -0.82 -10.28 13.31
C GLY A 193 -0.66 -9.63 11.96
N ILE A 194 -1.21 -8.41 11.89
CA ILE A 194 -0.97 -7.45 10.82
C ILE A 194 -0.27 -6.27 11.47
N ILE A 195 1.02 -6.14 11.19
CA ILE A 195 1.94 -5.32 11.98
C ILE A 195 2.73 -4.38 11.08
N GLY A 196 2.76 -3.09 11.41
CA GLY A 196 3.63 -2.14 10.72
C GLY A 196 3.23 -1.86 9.28
N CYS A 197 1.98 -2.15 8.91
CA CYS A 197 1.52 -2.09 7.53
C CYS A 197 0.88 -0.74 7.19
N TYR A 198 0.94 -0.39 5.91
CA TYR A 198 0.38 0.83 5.35
C TYR A 198 -0.54 0.50 4.17
N SER A 199 -1.71 1.15 4.09
CA SER A 199 -2.59 1.09 2.93
C SER A 199 -3.18 2.45 2.60
N SER A 200 -3.25 2.77 1.31
CA SER A 200 -3.92 3.98 0.79
C SER A 200 -4.95 3.68 -0.31
N SER A 201 -5.32 2.41 -0.43
CA SER A 201 -6.29 1.93 -1.41
C SER A 201 -7.70 2.47 -1.16
N VAL A 202 -8.51 2.42 -2.21
CA VAL A 202 -9.97 2.54 -2.09
C VAL A 202 -10.55 1.16 -1.81
N ILE A 203 -11.28 1.03 -0.70
CA ILE A 203 -11.91 -0.22 -0.27
C ILE A 203 -13.40 -0.15 -0.52
N ASN A 204 -13.95 -1.11 -1.26
CA ASN A 204 -15.36 -1.20 -1.58
C ASN A 204 -15.94 -2.57 -1.17
N ALA A 205 -16.68 -2.61 -0.07
CA ALA A 205 -17.42 -3.79 0.37
C ALA A 205 -18.93 -3.58 0.18
N LYS A 206 -19.62 -4.56 -0.41
CA LYS A 206 -21.09 -4.54 -0.55
C LYS A 206 -21.82 -5.14 0.65
N GLY A 207 -21.11 -5.91 1.46
CA GLY A 207 -21.62 -6.61 2.64
C GLY A 207 -20.92 -6.15 3.91
N THR A 208 -20.61 -7.11 4.76
CA THR A 208 -20.15 -6.85 6.13
C THR A 208 -18.63 -6.91 6.28
N LYS A 209 -18.09 -6.32 7.35
CA LYS A 209 -16.68 -6.46 7.78
C LYS A 209 -15.73 -5.85 6.74
N CYS A 210 -15.77 -4.53 6.67
CA CYS A 210 -14.98 -3.72 5.75
C CYS A 210 -13.95 -2.90 6.53
N GLY A 211 -12.66 -3.11 6.28
CA GLY A 211 -11.58 -2.38 6.95
C GLY A 211 -10.55 -1.81 5.99
N GLY A 212 -9.94 -0.69 6.36
CA GLY A 212 -8.86 -0.11 5.55
C GLY A 212 -7.60 -0.99 5.47
N ILE A 213 -7.33 -1.78 6.51
CA ILE A 213 -6.21 -2.74 6.56
C ILE A 213 -6.73 -4.17 6.49
N CYS A 214 -7.69 -4.53 7.35
CA CYS A 214 -8.20 -5.88 7.48
C CYS A 214 -9.73 -5.92 7.51
N GLY A 215 -10.36 -6.83 6.76
CA GLY A 215 -11.82 -6.99 6.80
C GLY A 215 -12.29 -7.57 8.13
N SER A 216 -11.75 -8.73 8.52
CA SER A 216 -12.08 -9.40 9.78
C SER A 216 -10.86 -10.07 10.41
N ALA A 217 -10.70 -9.91 11.72
CA ALA A 217 -9.66 -10.56 12.50
C ALA A 217 -10.29 -11.30 13.70
N ASN A 218 -10.08 -12.61 13.82
CA ASN A 218 -10.74 -13.41 14.86
C ASN A 218 -9.77 -14.32 15.62
N GLY A 219 -9.99 -14.45 16.93
CA GLY A 219 -9.27 -15.37 17.80
C GLY A 219 -10.20 -16.41 18.43
N TYR A 220 -10.07 -17.68 18.04
CA TYR A 220 -10.80 -18.81 18.62
C TYR A 220 -9.86 -19.81 19.30
N VAL A 221 -10.19 -20.18 20.53
CA VAL A 221 -9.56 -21.31 21.24
C VAL A 221 -10.65 -22.31 21.61
N SER A 222 -10.55 -23.53 21.08
CA SER A 222 -11.52 -24.59 21.36
C SER A 222 -11.17 -25.35 22.64
N THR A 223 -12.01 -25.27 23.66
CA THR A 223 -11.82 -25.97 24.95
C THR A 223 -12.66 -27.24 25.08
N ASN A 224 -13.44 -27.59 24.06
CA ASN A 224 -14.44 -28.66 24.10
C ASN A 224 -13.89 -30.07 23.87
N ASN A 225 -12.58 -30.21 23.72
CA ASN A 225 -11.92 -31.48 23.49
C ASN A 225 -10.98 -31.74 24.68
N TRP A 226 -11.23 -32.82 25.42
CA TRP A 226 -10.33 -33.49 26.38
C TRP A 226 -10.34 -33.14 27.88
N GLY A 227 -11.36 -32.47 28.44
CA GLY A 227 -11.43 -32.32 29.92
C GLY A 227 -10.18 -31.68 30.55
N VAL A 228 -9.43 -30.90 29.76
CA VAL A 228 -8.16 -30.31 30.16
C VAL A 228 -8.44 -29.02 30.89
N THR A 229 -8.05 -28.97 32.16
CA THR A 229 -7.94 -27.74 32.93
C THR A 229 -6.85 -26.87 32.31
N ASN A 230 -7.25 -25.84 31.55
CA ASN A 230 -6.63 -24.51 31.32
C ASN A 230 -5.09 -24.33 31.14
N TYR A 231 -4.25 -25.35 31.11
CA TYR A 231 -2.80 -25.17 31.01
C TYR A 231 -2.34 -25.30 29.57
N GLY A 232 -2.08 -24.16 28.92
CA GLY A 232 -1.24 -24.08 27.73
C GLY A 232 -1.93 -23.70 26.41
N TYR A 233 -3.23 -23.40 26.39
CA TYR A 233 -3.90 -22.93 25.16
C TYR A 233 -4.03 -21.41 25.19
N SER A 234 -3.38 -20.69 24.28
CA SER A 234 -3.65 -19.25 24.10
C SER A 234 -3.30 -18.79 22.68
N CYS A 235 -4.17 -18.00 22.06
CA CYS A 235 -3.82 -17.26 20.84
C CYS A 235 -3.69 -15.77 21.15
N LYS A 236 -2.78 -15.11 20.44
CA LYS A 236 -2.70 -13.66 20.35
C LYS A 236 -2.99 -13.20 18.93
N VAL A 237 -3.98 -12.33 18.76
CA VAL A 237 -4.27 -11.65 17.49
C VAL A 237 -3.93 -10.17 17.62
N SER A 238 -2.99 -9.68 16.82
CA SER A 238 -2.49 -8.31 16.90
C SER A 238 -2.73 -7.53 15.62
N ILE A 239 -3.52 -6.46 15.69
CA ILE A 239 -3.64 -5.45 14.65
C ILE A 239 -2.96 -4.18 15.17
N ARG A 240 -1.67 -4.02 14.89
CA ARG A 240 -0.91 -2.93 15.51
C ARG A 240 0.08 -2.24 14.60
N ASP A 241 0.43 -1.03 14.98
CA ASP A 241 1.41 -0.20 14.30
C ASP A 241 1.08 0.05 12.81
N ASN A 242 -0.21 0.02 12.44
CA ASN A 242 -0.63 0.17 11.04
C ASN A 242 -1.08 1.61 10.74
N SER A 243 -1.03 1.99 9.46
CA SER A 243 -1.54 3.27 8.99
C SER A 243 -2.42 3.09 7.74
N PHE A 244 -3.63 3.63 7.78
CA PHE A 244 -4.53 3.69 6.64
C PHE A 244 -4.73 5.15 6.20
N MET A 245 -4.52 5.43 4.92
CA MET A 245 -4.68 6.76 4.31
C MET A 245 -5.53 6.67 3.04
N GLY A 246 -6.70 6.05 3.11
CA GLY A 246 -7.52 5.75 1.94
C GLY A 246 -8.98 6.15 2.10
N LYS A 247 -9.83 5.52 1.29
CA LYS A 247 -11.28 5.64 1.42
C LYS A 247 -11.87 4.26 1.68
N VAL A 248 -12.71 4.14 2.69
CA VAL A 248 -13.46 2.91 2.99
C VAL A 248 -14.94 3.16 2.69
N GLN A 249 -15.51 2.30 1.85
CA GLN A 249 -16.93 2.25 1.57
C GLN A 249 -17.42 0.83 1.85
N GLY A 250 -18.30 0.66 2.84
CA GLY A 250 -18.84 -0.64 3.23
C GLY A 250 -20.33 -0.58 3.49
N LYS A 251 -20.98 -1.73 3.71
CA LYS A 251 -22.38 -1.76 4.16
C LYS A 251 -22.47 -1.73 5.68
N SER A 252 -21.92 -2.74 6.36
CA SER A 252 -21.98 -2.86 7.82
C SER A 252 -20.65 -3.32 8.42
N TYR A 253 -20.36 -2.94 9.67
CA TYR A 253 -19.07 -3.12 10.34
C TYR A 253 -17.94 -2.53 9.50
N VAL A 254 -17.94 -1.20 9.40
CA VAL A 254 -17.03 -0.44 8.54
C VAL A 254 -16.06 0.34 9.42
N GLY A 255 -14.77 -0.06 9.41
CA GLY A 255 -13.71 0.58 10.18
C GLY A 255 -12.58 1.12 9.31
N GLY A 256 -11.89 2.16 9.76
CA GLY A 256 -10.72 2.69 9.06
C GLY A 256 -9.52 1.73 9.09
N ILE A 257 -9.39 0.89 10.12
CA ILE A 257 -8.37 -0.17 10.21
C ILE A 257 -9.00 -1.54 9.98
N LEU A 258 -10.04 -1.85 10.76
CA LEU A 258 -10.60 -3.19 10.87
C LEU A 258 -12.12 -3.16 10.71
N GLY A 259 -12.68 -4.05 9.89
CA GLY A 259 -14.13 -4.18 9.82
C GLY A 259 -14.69 -4.75 11.11
N GLU A 260 -14.23 -5.93 11.49
CA GLU A 260 -14.64 -6.60 12.73
C GLU A 260 -13.48 -7.33 13.42
N LEU A 261 -13.38 -7.16 14.74
CA LEU A 261 -12.68 -8.09 15.61
C LEU A 261 -13.67 -8.90 16.45
N THR A 262 -13.68 -10.22 16.30
CA THR A 262 -14.38 -11.10 17.24
C THR A 262 -13.44 -12.02 18.01
N ARG A 263 -13.90 -12.39 19.20
CA ARG A 263 -13.30 -13.43 20.02
C ARG A 263 -14.33 -14.53 20.27
N LEU A 264 -13.88 -15.77 20.18
CA LEU A 264 -14.65 -16.94 20.57
C LEU A 264 -13.83 -17.70 21.64
N GLY A 265 -14.26 -17.66 22.91
CA GLY A 265 -13.64 -18.41 24.01
C GLY A 265 -12.64 -17.63 24.88
N ASN A 266 -12.50 -18.06 26.14
CA ASN A 266 -11.88 -17.30 27.25
C ASN A 266 -10.34 -17.19 27.24
N LEU A 267 -9.66 -17.82 26.29
CA LEU A 267 -8.19 -17.96 26.27
C LEU A 267 -7.51 -17.25 25.09
N SER A 268 -8.27 -16.53 24.28
CA SER A 268 -7.75 -15.69 23.20
C SER A 268 -7.47 -14.28 23.72
N TYR A 269 -6.33 -13.69 23.36
CA TYR A 269 -6.00 -12.29 23.58
C TYR A 269 -5.96 -11.53 22.25
N CYS A 270 -6.78 -10.51 22.09
CA CYS A 270 -6.82 -9.75 20.84
C CYS A 270 -6.57 -8.26 21.10
N GLU A 271 -5.68 -7.65 20.33
CA GLU A 271 -5.30 -6.25 20.51
C GLU A 271 -5.39 -5.45 19.20
N CYS A 272 -5.84 -4.20 19.31
CA CYS A 272 -5.81 -3.18 18.26
C CYS A 272 -5.13 -1.94 18.81
N LEU A 273 -3.84 -1.76 18.49
CA LEU A 273 -2.95 -0.80 19.15
C LEU A 273 -2.18 0.08 18.16
N GLN A 274 -2.00 1.36 18.51
CA GLN A 274 -1.07 2.25 17.80
C GLN A 274 -1.34 2.35 16.29
N ASN A 275 -2.61 2.25 15.89
CA ASN A 275 -3.00 2.40 14.49
C ASN A 275 -3.39 3.85 14.18
N ILE A 276 -3.11 4.28 12.96
CA ILE A 276 -3.38 5.61 12.44
C ILE A 276 -4.36 5.53 11.26
N VAL A 277 -5.39 6.37 11.25
CA VAL A 277 -6.35 6.46 10.15
C VAL A 277 -6.42 7.88 9.63
N VAL A 278 -6.36 8.05 8.32
CA VAL A 278 -6.61 9.30 7.60
C VAL A 278 -7.52 8.99 6.40
N GLY A 279 -8.48 9.87 6.12
CA GLY A 279 -9.36 9.75 4.96
C GLY A 279 -10.83 9.53 5.31
N GLY A 280 -11.60 9.06 4.32
CA GLY A 280 -13.07 9.00 4.39
C GLY A 280 -13.60 7.60 4.66
N ILE A 281 -14.55 7.48 5.60
CA ILE A 281 -15.17 6.22 5.99
C ILE A 281 -16.68 6.37 5.84
N ILE A 282 -17.27 5.51 5.02
CA ILE A 282 -18.68 5.59 4.65
C ILE A 282 -19.31 4.21 4.74
N GLY A 283 -20.46 4.10 5.41
CA GLY A 283 -21.27 2.90 5.37
C GLY A 283 -22.69 3.09 5.88
N GLU A 284 -23.45 2.00 5.95
CA GLU A 284 -24.83 2.02 6.46
C GLU A 284 -24.84 1.86 7.98
N GLU A 285 -24.25 0.78 8.50
CA GLU A 285 -24.34 0.38 9.91
C GLU A 285 -22.96 0.18 10.55
N HIS A 286 -22.83 0.51 11.85
CA HIS A 286 -21.61 0.30 12.62
C HIS A 286 -20.36 0.88 11.94
N VAL A 287 -20.40 2.19 11.68
CA VAL A 287 -19.36 2.92 10.94
C VAL A 287 -18.49 3.71 11.89
N SER A 288 -17.20 3.39 11.91
CA SER A 288 -16.29 3.89 12.92
C SER A 288 -14.90 4.20 12.36
N GLY A 289 -14.18 5.11 13.02
CA GLY A 289 -12.85 5.51 12.57
C GLY A 289 -11.78 4.41 12.69
N ILE A 290 -11.80 3.58 13.74
CA ILE A 290 -10.79 2.51 13.93
C ILE A 290 -11.38 1.14 13.56
N ALA A 291 -12.42 0.70 14.26
CA ALA A 291 -13.00 -0.62 14.08
C ALA A 291 -14.53 -0.54 13.92
N GLY A 292 -15.09 -1.21 12.91
CA GLY A 292 -16.54 -1.25 12.69
C GLY A 292 -17.27 -1.97 13.83
N ASN A 293 -16.71 -3.10 14.28
CA ASN A 293 -17.12 -3.81 15.49
C ASN A 293 -15.87 -4.34 16.22
N PHE A 294 -15.84 -4.22 17.54
CA PHE A 294 -14.74 -4.73 18.36
C PHE A 294 -15.27 -5.25 19.68
N ILE A 295 -15.27 -6.57 19.89
CA ILE A 295 -15.85 -7.17 21.10
C ILE A 295 -15.08 -6.71 22.35
N SER A 296 -15.81 -6.16 23.34
CA SER A 296 -15.28 -5.84 24.66
C SER A 296 -15.53 -7.01 25.61
N ASP A 297 -14.47 -7.77 25.86
CA ASP A 297 -14.41 -8.71 26.97
C ASP A 297 -13.04 -8.57 27.66
N GLY A 298 -12.88 -9.11 28.87
CA GLY A 298 -11.66 -8.89 29.68
C GLY A 298 -10.35 -9.43 29.07
N SER A 299 -10.37 -9.91 27.82
CA SER A 299 -9.21 -10.40 27.08
C SER A 299 -9.00 -9.68 25.73
N THR A 300 -9.72 -8.59 25.47
CA THR A 300 -9.48 -7.72 24.32
C THR A 300 -8.95 -6.35 24.74
N LEU A 301 -8.18 -5.72 23.85
CA LEU A 301 -7.57 -4.42 24.12
C LEU A 301 -7.61 -3.53 22.87
N LEU A 302 -8.26 -2.38 22.97
CA LEU A 302 -8.21 -1.32 21.97
C LEU A 302 -7.76 -0.02 22.66
N LYS A 303 -6.52 0.41 22.41
CA LYS A 303 -5.99 1.67 22.95
C LYS A 303 -4.88 2.22 22.06
N TYR A 304 -4.56 3.50 22.26
CA TYR A 304 -3.52 4.22 21.55
C TYR A 304 -3.72 4.31 20.04
N ASN A 305 -4.96 4.16 19.56
CA ASN A 305 -5.27 4.41 18.16
C ASN A 305 -5.55 5.89 17.95
N VAL A 306 -5.26 6.37 16.73
CA VAL A 306 -5.46 7.76 16.34
C VAL A 306 -6.32 7.81 15.08
N SER A 307 -7.57 8.23 15.26
CA SER A 307 -8.53 8.39 14.16
C SER A 307 -8.54 9.81 13.65
N MET A 308 -7.91 10.04 12.50
CA MET A 308 -7.86 11.33 11.80
C MET A 308 -8.70 11.27 10.52
N ALA A 309 -9.84 10.57 10.58
CA ALA A 309 -10.77 10.51 9.48
C ALA A 309 -11.26 11.92 9.13
N ASP A 310 -11.20 12.29 7.85
CA ASP A 310 -11.73 13.57 7.36
C ASP A 310 -13.26 13.57 7.44
N THR A 311 -13.86 12.41 7.17
CA THR A 311 -15.30 12.21 7.18
C THR A 311 -15.66 10.81 7.64
N ILE A 312 -16.66 10.70 8.53
CA ILE A 312 -17.30 9.44 8.93
C ILE A 312 -18.79 9.58 8.67
N SER A 313 -19.33 8.75 7.78
CA SER A 313 -20.75 8.82 7.38
C SER A 313 -21.43 7.47 7.57
N ALA A 314 -22.46 7.45 8.42
CA ALA A 314 -23.31 6.30 8.70
C ALA A 314 -24.74 6.58 8.22
N PHE A 315 -25.34 5.72 7.38
CA PHE A 315 -26.69 5.96 6.86
C PHE A 315 -27.82 5.42 7.75
N SER A 316 -27.56 4.38 8.52
CA SER A 316 -28.54 3.65 9.35
C SER A 316 -28.10 3.48 10.81
N SER A 317 -27.01 4.13 11.22
CA SER A 317 -26.46 4.08 12.59
C SER A 317 -25.78 5.41 12.98
N SER A 318 -25.30 5.50 14.21
CA SER A 318 -24.44 6.61 14.65
C SER A 318 -23.00 6.40 14.15
N PRO A 319 -22.33 7.45 13.66
CA PRO A 319 -20.89 7.39 13.37
C PRO A 319 -20.06 7.56 14.65
N TYR A 320 -18.93 6.86 14.75
CA TYR A 320 -18.00 6.97 15.87
C TYR A 320 -16.57 7.23 15.41
N ARG A 321 -15.77 8.02 16.15
CA ARG A 321 -14.35 8.22 15.77
C ARG A 321 -13.48 7.01 16.09
N ILE A 322 -13.82 6.18 17.09
CA ILE A 322 -13.03 5.00 17.47
C ILE A 322 -13.79 3.72 17.13
N VAL A 323 -14.86 3.44 17.85
CA VAL A 323 -15.71 2.24 17.72
C VAL A 323 -17.04 2.48 18.45
N ASP A 324 -18.05 1.64 18.19
CA ASP A 324 -19.41 1.76 18.73
C ASP A 324 -19.60 1.21 20.16
N ASN A 325 -18.50 1.05 20.90
CA ASN A 325 -18.45 0.75 22.32
C ASN A 325 -17.28 1.46 23.02
N GLU A 326 -17.15 1.31 24.33
CA GLU A 326 -16.27 2.16 25.14
C GLU A 326 -14.83 1.65 25.22
N TRP A 327 -13.89 2.40 24.61
CA TRP A 327 -12.45 2.16 24.72
C TRP A 327 -11.65 3.44 25.02
N PRO A 328 -11.12 3.59 26.25
CA PRO A 328 -10.35 4.78 26.63
C PRO A 328 -8.97 4.81 25.96
N ASN A 329 -8.27 5.94 26.11
CA ASN A 329 -6.89 6.14 25.66
C ASN A 329 -6.70 6.09 24.13
N ASN A 330 -7.71 6.53 23.38
CA ASN A 330 -7.62 6.72 21.93
C ASN A 330 -7.79 8.20 21.59
N PHE A 331 -7.08 8.65 20.55
CA PHE A 331 -7.15 10.03 20.09
C PHE A 331 -7.92 10.14 18.77
N ALA A 332 -8.47 11.32 18.53
CA ALA A 332 -9.16 11.61 17.30
C ALA A 332 -8.84 13.02 16.79
N TYR A 333 -9.11 13.27 15.50
CA TYR A 333 -9.00 14.60 14.93
C TYR A 333 -10.23 15.44 15.26
N SER A 334 -10.00 16.64 15.82
CA SER A 334 -11.07 17.58 16.15
C SER A 334 -11.81 18.12 14.93
N GLY A 335 -11.23 18.00 13.73
CA GLY A 335 -11.84 18.42 12.47
C GLY A 335 -12.62 17.33 11.72
N THR A 336 -12.78 16.13 12.29
CA THR A 336 -13.56 15.05 11.67
C THR A 336 -15.01 15.48 11.44
N LYS A 337 -15.47 15.39 10.19
CA LYS A 337 -16.87 15.65 9.83
C LYS A 337 -17.68 14.38 9.96
N ALA A 338 -18.72 14.39 10.79
CA ALA A 338 -19.55 13.23 11.02
C ALA A 338 -20.95 13.41 10.44
N PHE A 339 -21.49 12.36 9.81
CA PHE A 339 -22.84 12.35 9.25
C PHE A 339 -23.61 11.12 9.71
N ALA A 340 -24.81 11.33 10.25
CA ALA A 340 -25.77 10.28 10.57
C ALA A 340 -27.00 10.48 9.69
N ASN A 341 -27.36 9.47 8.89
CA ASN A 341 -28.46 9.51 7.92
C ASN A 341 -28.42 10.78 7.04
N GLY A 342 -27.22 11.08 6.50
CA GLY A 342 -26.97 12.25 5.64
C GLY A 342 -26.98 13.61 6.33
N LYS A 343 -27.21 13.68 7.65
CA LYS A 343 -27.22 14.93 8.43
C LYS A 343 -25.93 15.07 9.23
N SER A 344 -25.36 16.27 9.23
CA SER A 344 -24.17 16.58 10.03
C SER A 344 -24.49 16.37 11.52
N VAL A 345 -23.59 15.70 12.24
CA VAL A 345 -23.66 15.50 13.70
C VAL A 345 -22.36 15.92 14.36
N THR A 346 -22.44 16.36 15.61
CA THR A 346 -21.27 16.67 16.46
C THR A 346 -20.89 15.42 17.24
N LEU A 347 -19.59 15.12 17.30
CA LEU A 347 -19.06 14.00 18.09
C LEU A 347 -18.35 14.54 19.33
N GLU A 348 -18.93 14.26 20.49
CA GLU A 348 -18.37 14.60 21.79
C GLU A 348 -17.22 13.68 22.17
N ASP A 349 -16.25 14.20 22.91
CA ASP A 349 -15.13 13.45 23.45
C ASP A 349 -15.61 12.48 24.54
N ASN A 350 -15.43 11.19 24.28
CA ASN A 350 -15.77 10.08 25.18
C ASN A 350 -15.05 8.81 24.71
N ASN A 351 -15.32 7.67 25.34
CA ASN A 351 -14.66 6.41 25.01
C ASN A 351 -15.05 5.81 23.63
N TYR A 352 -16.12 6.26 23.00
CA TYR A 352 -16.51 5.87 21.63
C TYR A 352 -15.79 6.71 20.58
N ASN A 353 -15.46 7.95 20.94
CA ASN A 353 -14.96 8.98 20.02
C ASN A 353 -13.53 9.43 20.32
N GLY A 354 -12.90 8.93 21.38
CA GLY A 354 -11.56 9.35 21.80
C GLY A 354 -11.47 10.83 22.17
N THR A 355 -10.28 11.23 22.64
CA THR A 355 -9.94 12.62 22.93
C THR A 355 -9.54 13.34 21.64
N ALA A 356 -10.20 14.45 21.34
CA ALA A 356 -9.99 15.19 20.10
C ALA A 356 -8.82 16.18 20.20
N TYR A 357 -7.96 16.19 19.18
CA TYR A 357 -6.86 17.15 19.04
C TYR A 357 -6.82 17.77 17.64
N GLY A 358 -6.30 18.99 17.55
CA GLY A 358 -6.01 19.64 16.27
C GLY A 358 -4.71 19.14 15.63
N LEU A 359 -4.54 19.41 14.32
CA LEU A 359 -3.37 18.98 13.55
C LEU A 359 -2.03 19.41 14.16
N LYS A 360 -1.95 20.60 14.78
CA LYS A 360 -0.73 21.07 15.44
C LYS A 360 -0.25 20.12 16.54
N THR A 361 -1.15 19.41 17.22
CA THR A 361 -0.81 18.42 18.24
C THR A 361 -0.59 17.05 17.61
N LEU A 362 -1.45 16.66 16.67
CA LEU A 362 -1.36 15.36 15.97
C LEU A 362 -0.16 15.25 15.01
N LYS A 363 0.55 16.35 14.73
CA LYS A 363 1.79 16.33 13.93
C LYS A 363 3.07 16.49 14.78
N LYS A 364 2.99 16.17 16.08
CA LYS A 364 4.14 16.20 17.00
C LYS A 364 4.52 14.80 17.46
N GLN A 365 5.81 14.48 17.44
CA GLN A 365 6.35 13.22 17.93
C GLN A 365 5.95 12.95 19.39
N SER A 366 6.10 13.97 20.25
CA SER A 366 5.83 13.86 21.69
C SER A 366 4.40 13.41 22.01
N THR A 367 3.44 13.70 21.14
CA THR A 367 2.05 13.25 21.28
C THR A 367 1.96 11.73 21.25
N TYR A 368 2.68 11.10 20.32
CA TYR A 368 2.65 9.66 20.08
C TYR A 368 3.60 8.90 21.02
N GLU A 369 4.71 9.51 21.45
CA GLU A 369 5.56 8.95 22.52
C GLU A 369 4.76 8.78 23.82
N GLY A 370 3.88 9.73 24.14
CA GLY A 370 2.92 9.59 25.25
C GLY A 370 1.85 8.50 25.05
N MET A 371 1.73 7.96 23.83
CA MET A 371 0.85 6.85 23.45
C MET A 371 1.63 5.56 23.18
N GLU A 372 2.86 5.46 23.69
CA GLU A 372 3.74 4.28 23.57
C GLU A 372 4.18 3.96 22.13
N PHE A 373 4.08 4.88 21.16
CA PHE A 373 4.64 4.65 19.82
C PHE A 373 6.18 4.55 19.90
N ASP A 374 6.74 3.49 19.31
CA ASP A 374 8.19 3.28 19.30
C ASP A 374 8.88 4.09 18.18
N PHE A 375 9.30 5.31 18.51
CA PHE A 375 10.13 6.15 17.62
C PHE A 375 11.61 5.74 17.59
N SER A 376 12.03 4.71 18.34
CA SER A 376 13.38 4.15 18.23
C SER A 376 13.47 3.21 17.04
N ASN A 377 12.48 2.32 16.85
CA ASN A 377 12.55 1.27 15.83
C ASN A 377 11.43 1.29 14.78
N GLN A 378 10.22 1.73 15.15
CA GLN A 378 9.03 1.54 14.31
C GLN A 378 8.64 2.80 13.56
N TRP A 379 8.49 3.91 14.27
CA TRP A 379 7.86 5.12 13.78
C TRP A 379 8.86 6.27 13.57
N THR A 380 8.57 7.13 12.60
CA THR A 380 9.22 8.42 12.39
C THR A 380 8.18 9.45 11.98
N ILE A 381 8.46 10.73 12.17
CA ILE A 381 7.57 11.84 11.84
C ILE A 381 8.40 13.05 11.41
N VAL A 382 7.90 13.81 10.45
CA VAL A 382 8.45 15.13 10.14
C VAL A 382 7.61 16.15 10.91
N GLU A 383 8.18 16.71 11.96
CA GLU A 383 7.51 17.64 12.90
C GLU A 383 6.73 18.74 12.16
N GLY A 384 5.43 18.87 12.48
CA GLY A 384 4.53 19.86 11.87
C GLY A 384 4.07 19.55 10.44
N GLU A 385 4.71 18.62 9.74
CA GLU A 385 4.45 18.32 8.33
C GLU A 385 3.64 17.04 8.16
N THR A 386 4.08 15.93 8.76
CA THR A 386 3.48 14.60 8.54
C THR A 386 2.80 14.07 9.80
N PHE A 387 2.06 12.98 9.63
CA PHE A 387 1.73 12.05 10.72
C PHE A 387 2.84 10.99 10.83
N PRO A 388 2.88 10.17 11.90
CA PRO A 388 3.83 9.09 11.99
C PRO A 388 3.72 8.12 10.82
N TYR A 389 4.87 7.70 10.31
CA TYR A 389 5.00 6.65 9.29
C TYR A 389 6.12 5.69 9.67
N ASN A 390 6.13 4.51 9.05
CA ASN A 390 7.08 3.45 9.41
C ASN A 390 8.50 3.83 8.94
N LYS A 391 9.52 3.66 9.79
CA LYS A 391 10.94 3.94 9.47
C LYS A 391 11.49 3.16 8.29
N ARG A 392 10.86 2.04 7.93
CA ARG A 392 11.21 1.23 6.75
C ARG A 392 10.71 1.86 5.44
N GLN A 393 9.88 2.88 5.52
CA GLN A 393 9.42 3.67 4.37
C GLN A 393 10.36 4.85 4.13
N SER A 394 10.37 5.32 2.89
CA SER A 394 11.05 6.55 2.49
C SER A 394 10.40 7.78 3.14
N ALA A 395 11.15 8.86 3.34
CA ALA A 395 10.58 10.12 3.80
C ALA A 395 9.70 10.73 2.69
N PRO A 396 8.48 11.20 2.99
CA PRO A 396 7.57 11.73 1.98
C PRO A 396 8.15 12.99 1.29
N PRO A 397 7.83 13.23 0.00
CA PRO A 397 8.26 14.43 -0.69
C PRO A 397 7.48 15.66 -0.23
N THR A 398 8.03 16.83 -0.51
CA THR A 398 7.30 18.10 -0.44
C THR A 398 6.92 18.53 -1.84
N VAL A 399 5.64 18.76 -2.12
CA VAL A 399 5.19 19.36 -3.38
C VAL A 399 5.27 20.88 -3.27
N THR A 400 6.02 21.52 -4.16
CA THR A 400 6.18 22.98 -4.19
C THR A 400 5.33 23.66 -5.27
N SER A 401 5.00 22.94 -6.35
CA SER A 401 4.12 23.44 -7.41
C SER A 401 3.32 22.31 -8.04
N PHE A 402 2.05 22.54 -8.34
CA PHE A 402 1.23 21.67 -9.17
C PHE A 402 0.30 22.50 -10.05
N THR A 403 0.57 22.49 -11.35
CA THR A 403 -0.05 23.38 -12.34
C THR A 403 -0.93 22.58 -13.31
N ALA A 404 -2.18 23.05 -13.48
CA ALA A 404 -3.12 22.56 -14.47
C ALA A 404 -2.78 23.07 -15.89
N GLY A 405 -3.16 22.31 -16.92
CA GLY A 405 -2.94 22.64 -18.33
C GLY A 405 -3.04 21.41 -19.24
N ASN A 406 -2.90 21.61 -20.55
CA ASN A 406 -2.87 20.50 -21.53
C ASN A 406 -1.68 19.54 -21.30
N LYS A 407 -0.61 20.06 -20.69
CA LYS A 407 0.49 19.31 -20.09
C LYS A 407 0.65 19.83 -18.67
N GLY A 408 -0.02 19.18 -17.71
CA GLY A 408 0.14 19.56 -16.31
C GLY A 408 1.59 19.36 -15.86
N SER A 409 2.03 20.10 -14.86
CA SER A 409 3.38 19.93 -14.30
C SER A 409 3.31 19.93 -12.79
N ILE A 410 4.04 19.03 -12.16
CA ILE A 410 4.18 18.97 -10.71
C ILE A 410 5.66 18.86 -10.34
N SER A 411 6.07 19.62 -9.34
CA SER A 411 7.45 19.64 -8.87
C SER A 411 7.53 19.81 -7.36
N GLY A 412 8.70 19.45 -6.83
CA GLY A 412 8.91 19.44 -5.39
C GLY A 412 10.34 19.17 -4.99
N THR A 413 10.49 18.92 -3.69
CA THR A 413 11.75 18.51 -3.08
C THR A 413 11.59 17.16 -2.38
N ALA A 414 12.71 16.47 -2.21
CA ALA A 414 12.82 15.22 -1.44
C ALA A 414 14.25 15.11 -0.89
N THR A 415 14.41 14.48 0.26
CA THR A 415 15.67 14.46 1.03
C THR A 415 16.60 13.29 0.73
N GLY A 416 16.18 12.35 -0.12
CA GLY A 416 16.92 11.13 -0.43
C GLY A 416 17.06 10.91 -1.93
N ASN A 417 17.90 9.94 -2.28
CA ASN A 417 18.12 9.54 -3.67
C ASN A 417 17.16 8.40 -4.04
N GLY A 418 16.50 8.51 -5.19
CA GLY A 418 15.57 7.48 -5.68
C GLY A 418 14.52 8.03 -6.63
N GLY A 419 13.36 7.38 -6.65
CA GLY A 419 12.24 7.73 -7.52
C GLY A 419 11.16 8.54 -6.82
N VAL A 420 10.38 9.26 -7.61
CA VAL A 420 9.11 9.89 -7.23
C VAL A 420 8.01 9.33 -8.10
N TYR A 421 6.88 9.01 -7.48
CA TYR A 421 5.70 8.48 -8.13
C TYR A 421 4.55 9.46 -7.93
N VAL A 422 3.93 9.87 -9.03
CA VAL A 422 2.82 10.81 -9.07
C VAL A 422 1.59 10.11 -9.61
N MET A 423 0.53 10.06 -8.80
CA MET A 423 -0.74 9.42 -9.17
C MET A 423 -1.83 10.44 -9.43
N VAL A 424 -2.34 10.44 -10.67
CA VAL A 424 -3.49 11.24 -11.08
C VAL A 424 -4.61 10.29 -11.50
N GLY A 425 -5.63 10.15 -10.66
CA GLY A 425 -6.66 9.12 -10.88
C GLY A 425 -6.03 7.73 -10.84
N ASN A 426 -6.06 7.02 -11.97
CA ASN A 426 -5.45 5.69 -12.12
C ASN A 426 -4.07 5.74 -12.79
N ASP A 427 -3.68 6.87 -13.35
CA ASP A 427 -2.41 7.01 -14.07
C ASP A 427 -1.28 7.21 -13.06
N ILE A 428 -0.16 6.53 -13.29
CA ILE A 428 1.06 6.62 -12.49
C ILE A 428 2.17 7.16 -13.37
N TYR A 429 2.78 8.26 -12.94
CA TYR A 429 3.94 8.84 -13.56
C TYR A 429 5.14 8.65 -12.64
N GLU A 430 6.28 8.28 -13.20
CA GLU A 430 7.53 8.05 -12.46
C GLU A 430 8.58 9.09 -12.88
N SER A 431 9.38 9.56 -11.93
CA SER A 431 10.54 10.44 -12.17
C SER A 431 11.61 10.16 -11.12
N TYR A 432 12.75 10.83 -11.23
CA TYR A 432 13.90 10.67 -10.33
C TYR A 432 14.17 11.94 -9.54
N ILE A 433 14.77 11.77 -8.38
CA ILE A 433 15.22 12.86 -7.52
C ILE A 433 16.65 13.22 -7.93
N LEU A 434 16.86 14.47 -8.34
CA LEU A 434 18.15 15.04 -8.71
C LEU A 434 18.38 16.30 -7.88
N ASP A 435 19.52 16.38 -7.19
CA ASP A 435 19.87 17.50 -6.30
C ASP A 435 18.75 17.92 -5.33
N ASN A 436 18.14 16.92 -4.68
CA ASN A 436 17.00 17.06 -3.77
C ASN A 436 15.72 17.66 -4.39
N LYS A 437 15.64 17.74 -5.72
CA LYS A 437 14.49 18.24 -6.47
C LYS A 437 13.94 17.14 -7.38
N TRP A 438 12.68 17.27 -7.73
CA TRP A 438 12.01 16.41 -8.69
C TRP A 438 10.95 17.20 -9.44
N SER A 439 10.69 16.78 -10.68
CA SER A 439 9.65 17.34 -11.53
C SER A 439 9.07 16.25 -12.42
N VAL A 440 7.77 16.36 -12.70
CA VAL A 440 7.04 15.44 -13.58
C VAL A 440 6.12 16.24 -14.49
N THR A 441 6.26 16.04 -15.80
CA THR A 441 5.27 16.47 -16.78
C THR A 441 4.18 15.41 -16.89
N LEU A 442 2.93 15.86 -16.81
CA LEU A 442 1.73 15.04 -16.81
C LEU A 442 0.95 15.24 -18.11
N GLY A 443 -0.08 14.43 -18.32
CA GLY A 443 -1.09 14.66 -19.35
C GLY A 443 -1.94 15.92 -19.09
N ALA A 444 -3.11 15.98 -19.72
CA ALA A 444 -4.04 17.08 -19.50
C ALA A 444 -4.58 17.07 -18.06
N ILE A 445 -4.37 18.16 -17.32
CA ILE A 445 -4.80 18.32 -15.94
C ILE A 445 -5.74 19.52 -15.84
N SER A 446 -6.91 19.30 -15.25
CA SER A 446 -7.85 20.36 -14.90
C SER A 446 -7.49 21.04 -13.57
N LYS A 447 -7.84 22.33 -13.44
CA LYS A 447 -7.75 23.03 -12.15
C LYS A 447 -8.61 22.31 -11.11
N GLY A 448 -8.07 22.16 -9.89
CA GLY A 448 -8.74 21.47 -8.79
C GLY A 448 -8.51 19.95 -8.78
N THR A 449 -7.85 19.37 -9.79
CA THR A 449 -7.45 17.96 -9.76
C THR A 449 -6.55 17.70 -8.55
N MET A 450 -6.89 16.68 -7.77
CA MET A 450 -6.02 16.19 -6.70
C MET A 450 -5.05 15.16 -7.22
N VAL A 451 -3.83 15.20 -6.71
CA VAL A 451 -2.77 14.24 -7.02
C VAL A 451 -2.21 13.66 -5.72
N LYS A 452 -1.77 12.41 -5.75
CA LYS A 452 -1.01 11.79 -4.67
C LYS A 452 0.44 11.62 -5.11
N VAL A 453 1.39 12.00 -4.26
CA VAL A 453 2.82 11.91 -4.58
C VAL A 453 3.54 11.15 -3.47
N MET A 454 4.42 10.23 -3.85
CA MET A 454 5.29 9.51 -2.92
C MET A 454 6.72 9.43 -3.44
N THR A 455 7.66 9.19 -2.55
CA THR A 455 9.06 8.89 -2.89
C THR A 455 9.35 7.42 -2.63
N ARG A 456 10.40 6.94 -3.28
CA ARG A 456 11.03 5.67 -2.92
C ARG A 456 12.54 5.79 -3.03
N TYR A 457 13.19 5.76 -1.88
CA TYR A 457 14.64 5.76 -1.76
C TYR A 457 15.19 4.35 -1.91
N ALA A 458 16.43 4.24 -2.38
CA ALA A 458 17.09 2.95 -2.53
C ALA A 458 17.09 2.16 -1.20
N GLY A 459 16.62 0.90 -1.25
CA GLY A 459 16.58 0.00 -0.09
C GLY A 459 15.42 0.21 0.89
N LEU A 460 14.62 1.26 0.72
CA LEU A 460 13.42 1.53 1.52
C LEU A 460 12.14 1.24 0.74
N MET A 461 11.07 0.99 1.49
CA MET A 461 9.73 0.92 0.92
C MET A 461 9.22 2.33 0.53
N PRO A 462 8.19 2.42 -0.33
CA PRO A 462 7.62 3.72 -0.69
C PRO A 462 7.09 4.50 0.52
N SER A 463 7.20 5.82 0.47
CA SER A 463 6.70 6.72 1.52
C SER A 463 5.17 6.67 1.63
N ILE A 464 4.63 7.24 2.71
CA ILE A 464 3.23 7.72 2.69
C ILE A 464 3.06 8.75 1.57
N PHE A 465 1.84 8.92 1.02
CA PHE A 465 1.64 10.01 0.06
C PHE A 465 1.48 11.37 0.74
N VAL A 466 1.84 12.41 0.01
CA VAL A 466 1.33 13.76 0.17
C VAL A 466 0.31 14.06 -0.93
N THR A 467 -0.64 14.94 -0.65
CA THR A 467 -1.61 15.43 -1.63
C THR A 467 -1.28 16.84 -2.09
N ALA A 468 -1.55 17.12 -3.35
CA ALA A 468 -1.56 18.47 -3.88
C ALA A 468 -2.80 18.69 -4.75
N VAL A 469 -3.20 19.95 -4.92
CA VAL A 469 -4.33 20.35 -5.76
C VAL A 469 -3.80 21.21 -6.89
N ALA A 470 -4.17 20.87 -8.12
CA ALA A 470 -3.74 21.61 -9.29
C ALA A 470 -4.30 23.03 -9.23
N THR A 471 -3.42 24.02 -9.24
CA THR A 471 -3.80 25.42 -9.40
C THR A 471 -3.88 25.73 -10.89
N SER A 472 -4.64 26.77 -11.26
CA SER A 472 -4.42 27.38 -12.57
C SER A 472 -2.96 27.77 -12.62
N GLY A 473 -2.23 27.39 -13.68
CA GLY A 473 -0.97 28.06 -13.96
C GLY A 473 -1.21 29.55 -13.87
N SER A 474 -0.25 30.31 -13.34
CA SER A 474 -0.25 31.71 -13.76
C SER A 474 -0.35 31.68 -15.28
N GLY A 475 -1.24 32.48 -15.86
CA GLY A 475 -1.35 32.58 -17.32
C GLY A 475 -0.09 33.13 -17.98
N ASP A 476 1.06 33.04 -17.30
CA ASP A 476 2.35 33.22 -17.87
C ASP A 476 2.58 31.96 -18.71
N THR A 477 2.46 32.13 -20.03
CA THR A 477 3.38 31.46 -20.93
C THR A 477 4.73 31.31 -20.23
N PRO A 478 5.34 30.12 -20.17
CA PRO A 478 6.67 29.98 -19.58
C PRO A 478 7.50 31.15 -20.09
N GLU A 479 8.05 31.95 -19.17
CA GLU A 479 8.84 33.12 -19.54
C GLU A 479 9.85 32.61 -20.56
N ILE A 480 9.73 33.10 -21.81
CA ILE A 480 10.63 32.67 -22.88
C ILE A 480 12.00 33.21 -22.48
N LEU A 481 12.75 32.41 -21.76
CA LEU A 481 14.13 32.68 -21.43
C LEU A 481 14.93 32.32 -22.67
N LYS A 482 15.00 33.26 -23.62
CA LYS A 482 15.75 33.08 -24.87
C LYS A 482 17.17 32.60 -24.55
N GLY A 483 17.54 31.44 -25.09
CA GLY A 483 18.81 30.78 -24.80
C GLY A 483 18.72 29.58 -23.85
N ASP A 484 17.65 29.42 -23.05
CA ASP A 484 17.45 28.28 -22.14
C ASP A 484 16.79 27.11 -22.89
N ALA A 485 17.57 26.50 -23.79
CA ALA A 485 17.10 25.44 -24.67
C ALA A 485 16.75 24.16 -23.90
N ASN A 486 17.36 23.92 -22.74
CA ASN A 486 17.13 22.73 -21.92
C ASN A 486 15.99 22.92 -20.89
N GLY A 487 15.53 24.15 -20.67
CA GLY A 487 14.42 24.51 -19.77
C GLY A 487 14.78 24.47 -18.28
N ASP A 488 16.04 24.63 -17.91
CA ASP A 488 16.54 24.56 -16.53
C ASP A 488 16.50 25.91 -15.78
N GLY A 489 16.12 26.99 -16.46
CA GLY A 489 16.02 28.33 -15.91
C GLY A 489 17.34 29.11 -15.93
N SER A 490 18.37 28.61 -16.61
CA SER A 490 19.64 29.28 -16.84
C SER A 490 20.02 29.29 -18.32
N VAL A 491 20.97 30.15 -18.72
CA VAL A 491 21.50 30.16 -20.10
C VAL A 491 22.99 29.95 -20.02
N ASP A 492 23.43 28.73 -20.33
CA ASP A 492 24.83 28.31 -20.25
C ASP A 492 25.24 27.35 -21.39
N THR A 493 26.47 26.83 -21.33
CA THR A 493 27.02 25.99 -22.40
C THR A 493 26.23 24.70 -22.66
N VAL A 494 25.44 24.23 -21.69
CA VAL A 494 24.58 23.06 -21.81
C VAL A 494 23.42 23.33 -22.75
N ASP A 495 22.93 24.57 -22.86
CA ASP A 495 21.90 24.95 -23.81
C ASP A 495 22.38 24.90 -25.26
N ALA A 496 23.60 25.39 -25.50
CA ALA A 496 24.22 25.26 -26.82
C ALA A 496 24.39 23.78 -27.22
N VAL A 497 24.74 22.91 -26.27
CA VAL A 497 24.82 21.46 -26.49
C VAL A 497 23.45 20.85 -26.76
N ALA A 498 22.40 21.31 -26.07
CA ALA A 498 21.02 20.86 -26.28
C ALA A 498 20.53 21.20 -27.70
N ILE A 499 20.79 22.42 -28.19
CA ILE A 499 20.46 22.86 -29.55
C ILE A 499 21.19 22.00 -30.59
N VAL A 500 22.50 21.77 -30.41
CA VAL A 500 23.28 20.93 -31.33
C VAL A 500 22.76 19.49 -31.36
N ASN A 501 22.40 18.92 -30.20
CA ASN A 501 21.84 17.57 -30.16
C ASN A 501 20.48 17.48 -30.85
N HIS A 502 19.63 18.49 -30.70
CA HIS A 502 18.35 18.58 -31.40
C HIS A 502 18.54 18.62 -32.93
N ILE A 503 19.45 19.47 -33.43
CA ILE A 503 19.79 19.55 -34.87
C ILE A 503 20.31 18.20 -35.40
N LEU A 504 21.07 17.48 -34.59
CA LEU A 504 21.61 16.16 -34.94
C LEU A 504 20.59 15.01 -34.80
N GLY A 505 19.34 15.29 -34.42
CA GLY A 505 18.28 14.29 -34.23
C GLY A 505 18.55 13.35 -33.05
N LYS A 506 19.39 13.75 -32.10
CA LYS A 506 19.68 12.97 -30.89
C LYS A 506 18.62 13.27 -29.83
N SER A 507 18.18 12.24 -29.12
CA SER A 507 17.20 12.36 -28.04
C SER A 507 17.79 13.11 -26.84
N SER A 508 17.28 14.30 -26.52
CA SER A 508 17.53 14.97 -25.23
C SER A 508 16.27 14.89 -24.36
N VAL A 509 16.46 14.75 -23.04
CA VAL A 509 15.39 14.56 -22.04
C VAL A 509 14.57 15.82 -21.78
N SER A 510 15.07 16.99 -22.14
CA SER A 510 14.33 18.26 -22.17
C SER A 510 14.84 19.10 -23.35
N PHE A 511 13.91 19.71 -24.08
CA PHE A 511 14.20 20.65 -25.15
C PHE A 511 13.01 21.60 -25.34
N VAL A 512 13.25 22.90 -25.29
CA VAL A 512 12.21 23.94 -25.45
C VAL A 512 12.46 24.69 -26.75
N GLU A 513 11.80 24.27 -27.84
CA GLU A 513 11.96 24.87 -29.17
C GLU A 513 11.80 26.39 -29.17
N ALA A 514 10.85 26.92 -28.39
CA ALA A 514 10.61 28.36 -28.29
C ALA A 514 11.74 29.16 -27.58
N ASN A 515 12.48 28.53 -26.67
CA ASN A 515 13.64 29.14 -26.03
C ASN A 515 14.91 28.99 -26.89
N ALA A 516 14.93 27.92 -27.69
CA ALA A 516 16.02 27.55 -28.58
C ALA A 516 15.99 28.28 -29.93
N ASP A 517 14.86 28.83 -30.37
CA ASP A 517 14.74 29.72 -31.54
C ASP A 517 15.07 31.17 -31.16
N LEU A 518 16.37 31.51 -31.18
CA LEU A 518 16.84 32.83 -30.76
C LEU A 518 16.58 33.88 -31.83
N ASN A 519 16.71 33.49 -33.10
CA ASN A 519 16.56 34.38 -34.24
C ASN A 519 15.07 34.66 -34.60
N GLY A 520 14.14 33.84 -34.09
CA GLY A 520 12.70 33.99 -34.23
C GLY A 520 12.15 33.59 -35.60
N ASP A 521 12.86 32.76 -36.36
CA ASP A 521 12.48 32.33 -37.71
C ASP A 521 11.57 31.10 -37.74
N GLY A 522 11.30 30.50 -36.57
CA GLY A 522 10.45 29.33 -36.39
C GLY A 522 11.16 28.00 -36.65
N GLN A 523 12.49 27.98 -36.83
CA GLN A 523 13.31 26.78 -36.97
C GLN A 523 14.49 26.83 -36.01
N VAL A 524 14.76 25.71 -35.31
CA VAL A 524 15.97 25.60 -34.51
C VAL A 524 17.13 25.11 -35.36
N SER A 525 18.12 25.97 -35.55
CA SER A 525 19.23 25.79 -36.49
C SER A 525 20.59 26.06 -35.84
N VAL A 526 21.66 25.87 -36.63
CA VAL A 526 23.03 26.18 -36.18
C VAL A 526 23.17 27.65 -35.82
N ASP A 527 22.40 28.54 -36.46
CA ASP A 527 22.43 29.97 -36.17
C ASP A 527 21.95 30.26 -34.73
N ASP A 528 21.02 29.47 -34.21
CA ASP A 528 20.54 29.59 -32.84
C ASP A 528 21.53 29.05 -31.80
N ALA A 529 22.27 27.99 -32.16
CA ALA A 529 23.35 27.48 -31.32
C ALA A 529 24.46 28.54 -31.18
N VAL A 530 24.81 29.21 -32.29
CA VAL A 530 25.80 30.31 -32.30
C VAL A 530 25.28 31.50 -31.51
N ALA A 531 24.01 31.87 -31.68
CA ALA A 531 23.39 32.96 -30.92
C ALA A 531 23.37 32.68 -29.41
N THR A 532 23.15 31.43 -29.00
CA THR A 532 23.17 31.02 -27.59
C THR A 532 24.56 31.15 -27.00
N VAL A 533 25.60 30.73 -27.74
CA VAL A 533 27.00 30.91 -27.34
C VAL A 533 27.36 32.38 -27.18
N GLN A 534 26.92 33.24 -28.11
CA GLN A 534 27.15 34.68 -28.01
C GLN A 534 26.46 35.28 -26.77
N LEU A 535 25.23 34.84 -26.48
CA LEU A 535 24.45 35.29 -25.33
C LEU A 535 25.10 34.91 -23.98
N ILE A 536 25.82 33.78 -23.94
CA ILE A 536 26.61 33.34 -22.79
C ILE A 536 27.87 34.20 -22.64
N LEU A 537 28.56 34.48 -23.74
CA LEU A 537 29.79 35.29 -23.74
C LEU A 537 29.53 36.75 -23.34
N ASP A 538 28.38 37.31 -23.72
CA ASP A 538 28.02 38.70 -23.39
C ASP A 538 27.59 38.88 -21.91
N LYS A 539 27.36 37.78 -21.18
CA LYS A 539 26.98 37.77 -19.75
C LYS A 539 28.16 37.55 -18.79
N GLN A 540 29.37 37.34 -19.30
CA GLN A 540 30.62 37.28 -18.53
C GLN A 540 31.27 38.66 -18.43
#